data_AF-A0A8S0Z910-F1
#
_entry.id   AF-A0A8S0Z910-F1
#
_cell.length_a   1.000
_cell.length_b   1.000
_cell.length_c   1.000
_cell.angle_alpha   90.00
_cell.angle_beta   90.00
_cell.angle_gamma   90.00
#
_symmetry.space_group_name_H-M   'P 1'
#
loop_
_entity.id
_entity.type
_entity.pdbx_description
1 polymer ?
#
loop_
_entity_poly.entity_id
_entity_poly.type
_entity_poly.pdbx_seq_one_letter_code
_entity_poly.pdbx_strand_id
1 'polypeptide(L)'
;MPPKQDINSKVKKRVRKTITMEVKSKILKLKDRDQPNINEITTDIVHFANRLPDIAVTADDIDDLLCSYSQELTNEDLIELEAQVQKEAIESQEIASFISNSEKELTLKKLSVAFANLENAMKIFEENDPNFERSFNVNNKICAAYQCYQDLYDSKKKEVKQSRIDSFFKSKV
;
A
#
# COMPACT_ATOMS: atom_id res chain seq x y z
N MET A 1 16.56 18.76 -71.73
CA MET A 1 17.51 18.45 -70.63
C MET A 1 16.74 18.18 -69.36
N PRO A 2 16.84 17.00 -68.73
CA PRO A 2 16.14 16.73 -67.48
C PRO A 2 16.88 17.38 -66.29
N PRO A 3 16.16 17.80 -65.24
CA PRO A 3 16.76 18.44 -64.08
C PRO A 3 17.59 17.43 -63.29
N LYS A 4 18.84 17.81 -62.95
CA LYS A 4 19.73 17.04 -62.08
C LYS A 4 19.05 16.90 -60.71
N GLN A 5 18.43 15.74 -60.47
CA GLN A 5 17.85 15.42 -59.17
C GLN A 5 18.96 15.48 -58.12
N ASP A 6 18.80 16.38 -57.16
CA ASP A 6 19.76 16.72 -56.13
C ASP A 6 20.11 15.48 -55.28
N ILE A 7 21.22 14.84 -55.64
CA ILE A 7 21.77 13.63 -55.03
C ILE A 7 21.97 13.84 -53.51
N ASN A 8 22.24 15.08 -53.11
CA ASN A 8 22.43 15.49 -51.71
C ASN A 8 21.13 15.34 -50.89
N SER A 9 19.97 15.61 -51.49
CA SER A 9 18.66 15.44 -50.84
C SER A 9 18.33 13.97 -50.56
N LYS A 10 18.65 13.07 -51.49
CA LYS A 10 18.46 11.61 -51.36
C LYS A 10 19.38 11.03 -50.29
N VAL A 11 20.64 11.45 -50.27
CA VAL A 11 21.62 11.00 -49.26
C VAL A 11 21.21 11.48 -47.86
N LYS A 12 20.85 12.76 -47.70
CA LYS A 12 20.35 13.30 -46.42
C LYS A 12 19.11 12.56 -45.92
N LYS A 13 18.18 12.24 -46.82
CA LYS A 13 16.96 11.46 -46.49
C LYS A 13 17.29 10.04 -46.03
N ARG A 14 18.28 9.40 -46.67
CA ARG A 14 18.72 8.03 -46.33
C ARG A 14 19.43 8.00 -44.98
N VAL A 15 20.33 8.96 -44.72
CA VAL A 15 21.02 9.10 -43.43
C VAL A 15 20.03 9.35 -42.30
N ARG A 16 19.08 10.29 -42.48
CA ARG A 16 18.01 10.53 -41.50
C ARG A 16 17.21 9.26 -41.22
N LYS A 17 16.80 8.52 -42.25
CA LYS A 17 16.06 7.27 -42.08
C LYS A 17 16.85 6.24 -41.28
N THR A 18 18.14 6.08 -41.53
CA THR A 18 19.00 5.16 -40.77
C THR A 18 19.10 5.58 -39.31
N ILE A 19 19.40 6.85 -39.03
CA ILE A 19 19.48 7.38 -37.66
C ILE A 19 18.15 7.20 -36.93
N THR A 20 17.02 7.52 -37.59
CA THR A 20 15.69 7.35 -36.99
C THR A 20 15.38 5.88 -36.69
N MET A 21 15.77 4.95 -37.55
CA MET A 21 15.58 3.52 -37.32
C MET A 21 16.45 3.00 -36.15
N GLU A 22 17.70 3.44 -36.05
CA GLU A 22 18.63 3.09 -34.97
C GLU A 22 18.13 3.60 -33.61
N VAL A 23 17.71 4.88 -33.56
CA VAL A 23 17.14 5.51 -32.36
C VAL A 23 15.83 4.83 -31.98
N LYS A 24 14.95 4.54 -32.94
CA LYS A 24 13.69 3.83 -32.68
C LYS A 24 13.92 2.40 -32.17
N SER A 25 14.93 1.70 -32.69
CA SER A 25 15.34 0.37 -32.19
C SER A 25 15.89 0.44 -30.77
N LYS A 26 16.72 1.44 -30.44
CA LYS A 26 17.21 1.65 -29.07
C LYS A 26 16.09 2.02 -28.11
N ILE A 27 15.17 2.90 -28.50
CA ILE A 27 14.01 3.26 -27.69
C ILE A 27 13.09 2.05 -27.49
N LEU A 28 12.90 1.20 -28.51
CA LEU A 28 12.13 -0.04 -28.37
C LEU A 28 12.80 -1.00 -27.38
N LYS A 29 14.13 -1.19 -27.47
CA LYS A 29 14.91 -1.98 -26.49
C LYS A 29 14.87 -1.42 -25.07
N LEU A 30 14.70 -0.11 -24.92
CA LEU A 30 14.51 0.55 -23.62
C LEU A 30 13.07 0.46 -23.12
N LYS A 31 12.10 0.40 -24.04
CA LYS A 31 10.67 0.26 -23.74
C LYS A 31 10.28 -1.17 -23.36
N ASP A 32 11.06 -2.16 -23.81
CA ASP A 32 10.91 -3.56 -23.37
C ASP A 32 11.60 -3.84 -22.01
N ARG A 33 12.16 -2.83 -21.33
CA ARG A 33 12.70 -2.95 -19.95
C ARG A 33 11.62 -2.85 -18.87
N ASP A 34 10.43 -3.39 -19.12
CA ASP A 34 9.36 -3.52 -18.14
C ASP A 34 9.44 -4.86 -17.38
N GLN A 35 10.63 -5.19 -16.87
CA GLN A 35 10.76 -6.01 -15.67
C GLN A 35 11.90 -5.44 -14.82
N PRO A 36 11.69 -5.22 -13.51
CA PRO A 36 12.81 -4.99 -12.63
C PRO A 36 13.81 -6.13 -12.81
N ASN A 37 15.09 -5.81 -13.01
CA ASN A 37 16.12 -6.82 -13.05
C ASN A 37 16.18 -7.46 -11.66
N ILE A 38 15.51 -8.60 -11.49
CA ILE A 38 15.36 -9.28 -10.20
C ILE A 38 16.74 -9.47 -9.56
N ASN A 39 17.76 -9.79 -10.36
CA ASN A 39 19.13 -9.95 -9.88
C ASN A 39 19.75 -8.65 -9.32
N GLU A 40 19.40 -7.50 -9.90
CA GLU A 40 19.86 -6.18 -9.41
C GLU A 40 19.19 -5.85 -8.08
N ILE A 41 17.89 -6.10 -7.96
CA ILE A 41 17.13 -5.92 -6.71
C ILE A 41 17.60 -6.89 -5.63
N THR A 42 17.79 -8.17 -5.95
CA THR A 42 18.34 -9.19 -5.03
C THR A 42 19.71 -8.75 -4.51
N THR A 43 20.58 -8.23 -5.39
CA THR A 43 21.90 -7.72 -5.01
C THR A 43 21.80 -6.53 -4.06
N ASP A 44 20.90 -5.58 -4.34
CA ASP A 44 20.68 -4.42 -3.49
C ASP A 44 20.16 -4.83 -2.10
N ILE A 45 19.19 -5.75 -2.04
CA ILE A 45 18.62 -6.25 -0.78
C ILE A 45 19.68 -6.98 0.05
N VAL A 46 20.48 -7.87 -0.56
CA VAL A 46 21.62 -8.54 0.10
C VAL A 46 22.57 -7.48 0.69
N HIS A 47 22.92 -6.47 -0.10
CA HIS A 47 23.83 -5.42 0.35
C HIS A 47 23.24 -4.59 1.50
N PHE A 48 21.94 -4.29 1.49
CA PHE A 48 21.28 -3.58 2.60
C PHE A 48 21.16 -4.42 3.86
N ALA A 49 20.79 -5.70 3.74
CA ALA A 49 20.62 -6.61 4.87
C ALA A 49 21.95 -6.83 5.63
N ASN A 50 23.05 -7.03 4.90
CA ASN A 50 24.37 -7.24 5.48
C ASN A 50 25.03 -5.97 6.07
N ARG A 51 24.38 -4.80 5.98
CA ARG A 51 24.79 -3.59 6.72
C ARG A 51 24.33 -3.62 8.18
N LEU A 52 23.43 -4.53 8.54
CA LEU A 52 22.97 -4.72 9.90
C LEU A 52 23.90 -5.71 10.63
N PRO A 53 24.37 -5.40 11.84
CA PRO A 53 25.45 -6.16 12.50
C PRO A 53 25.08 -7.59 12.91
N ASP A 54 23.79 -7.90 13.02
CA ASP A 54 23.31 -9.20 13.51
C ASP A 54 22.68 -10.07 12.41
N ILE A 55 22.76 -9.64 11.14
CA ILE A 55 22.06 -10.28 10.03
C ILE A 55 23.04 -10.54 8.90
N ALA A 56 23.18 -11.81 8.54
CA ALA A 56 23.87 -12.26 7.34
C ALA A 56 22.84 -12.85 6.38
N VAL A 57 22.69 -12.23 5.21
CA VAL A 57 21.73 -12.65 4.18
C VAL A 57 22.49 -12.84 2.87
N THR A 58 22.27 -13.98 2.23
CA THR A 58 22.83 -14.33 0.93
C THR A 58 21.79 -14.19 -0.18
N ALA A 59 22.22 -14.25 -1.43
CA ALA A 59 21.29 -14.26 -2.56
C ALA A 59 20.38 -15.50 -2.55
N ASP A 60 20.93 -16.65 -2.12
CA ASP A 60 20.18 -17.90 -1.99
C ASP A 60 19.05 -17.78 -0.95
N ASP A 61 19.28 -17.08 0.17
CA ASP A 61 18.25 -16.84 1.19
C ASP A 61 17.07 -15.99 0.63
N ILE A 62 17.35 -15.07 -0.29
CA ILE A 62 16.33 -14.27 -0.96
C ILE A 62 15.58 -15.11 -1.99
N ASP A 63 16.29 -15.96 -2.74
CA ASP A 63 15.67 -16.86 -3.71
C ASP A 63 14.77 -17.88 -3.02
N ASP A 64 15.17 -18.43 -1.88
CA ASP A 64 14.35 -19.33 -1.06
C ASP A 64 13.08 -18.64 -0.52
N LEU A 65 13.21 -17.39 -0.07
CA LEU A 65 12.07 -16.57 0.37
C LEU A 65 11.11 -16.29 -0.80
N LEU A 66 11.62 -15.93 -1.97
CA LEU A 66 10.79 -15.71 -3.16
C LEU A 66 10.09 -16.99 -3.59
N CYS A 67 10.76 -18.14 -3.46
CA CYS A 67 10.17 -19.44 -3.73
C CYS A 67 9.05 -19.78 -2.74
N SER A 68 9.18 -19.45 -1.45
CA SER A 68 8.11 -19.70 -0.47
C SER A 68 6.85 -18.89 -0.76
N TYR A 69 6.97 -17.68 -1.33
CA TYR A 69 5.82 -16.88 -1.77
C TYR A 69 5.12 -17.42 -3.04
N SER A 70 5.82 -18.24 -3.83
CA SER A 70 5.26 -18.86 -5.04
C SER A 70 4.51 -20.18 -4.76
N GLN A 71 4.59 -20.69 -3.53
CA GLN A 71 3.88 -21.89 -3.09
C GLN A 71 2.43 -21.55 -2.74
N GLU A 72 1.51 -22.44 -3.12
CA GLU A 72 0.10 -22.33 -2.70
C GLU A 72 0.01 -22.46 -1.17
N LEU A 73 -0.75 -21.57 -0.54
CA LEU A 73 -1.05 -21.63 0.89
C LEU A 73 -1.58 -23.01 1.25
N THR A 74 -1.01 -23.61 2.28
CA THR A 74 -1.49 -24.91 2.77
C THR A 74 -2.76 -24.74 3.58
N ASN A 75 -3.50 -25.83 3.79
CA ASN A 75 -4.69 -25.81 4.64
C ASN A 75 -4.36 -25.37 6.09
N GLU A 76 -3.15 -25.66 6.57
CA GLU A 76 -2.69 -25.26 7.90
C GLU A 76 -2.46 -23.74 7.96
N ASP A 77 -1.85 -23.15 6.93
CA ASP A 77 -1.65 -21.70 6.81
C ASP A 77 -3.00 -20.96 6.73
N LEU A 78 -3.99 -21.54 6.04
CA LEU A 78 -5.34 -21.00 5.97
C LEU A 78 -6.04 -21.05 7.34
N ILE A 79 -5.87 -22.13 8.10
CA ILE A 79 -6.41 -22.26 9.46
C ILE A 79 -5.75 -21.24 10.40
N GLU A 80 -4.43 -21.03 10.30
CA GLU A 80 -3.72 -20.04 11.10
C GLU A 80 -4.17 -18.61 10.78
N LEU A 81 -4.33 -18.28 9.49
CA LEU A 81 -4.88 -17.00 9.06
C LEU A 81 -6.30 -16.78 9.57
N GLU A 82 -7.16 -17.81 9.49
CA GLU A 82 -8.52 -17.74 10.02
C GLU A 82 -8.53 -17.56 11.56
N ALA A 83 -7.68 -18.28 12.28
CA ALA A 83 -7.53 -18.14 13.73
C ALA A 83 -7.05 -16.74 14.13
N GLN A 84 -6.14 -16.16 13.36
CA GLN A 84 -5.65 -14.80 13.57
C GLN A 84 -6.76 -13.77 13.32
N VAL A 85 -7.52 -13.90 12.21
CA VAL A 85 -8.68 -13.05 11.91
C VAL A 85 -9.76 -13.15 12.99
N GLN A 86 -10.04 -14.37 13.48
CA GLN A 86 -11.02 -14.58 14.55
C GLN A 86 -10.54 -13.98 15.87
N LYS A 87 -9.25 -14.10 16.19
CA LYS A 87 -8.67 -13.48 17.39
C LYS A 87 -8.77 -11.96 17.34
N GLU A 88 -8.47 -11.35 16.19
CA GLU A 88 -8.63 -9.90 15.98
C GLU A 88 -10.09 -9.45 16.04
N ALA A 89 -11.03 -10.26 15.55
CA ALA A 89 -12.46 -10.02 15.64
C ALA A 89 -12.96 -10.10 17.09
N ILE A 90 -12.53 -11.11 17.86
CA ILE A 90 -12.86 -11.27 19.28
C ILE A 90 -12.27 -10.13 20.10
N GLU A 91 -11.01 -9.76 19.84
CA GLU A 91 -10.36 -8.62 20.49
C GLU A 91 -11.14 -7.31 20.23
N SER A 92 -11.63 -7.12 19.00
CA SER A 92 -12.46 -5.99 18.59
C SER A 92 -13.84 -5.99 19.25
N GLN A 93 -14.46 -7.17 19.40
CA GLN A 93 -15.76 -7.35 20.04
C GLN A 93 -15.70 -7.13 21.55
N GLU A 94 -14.61 -7.53 22.18
CA GLU A 94 -14.40 -7.44 23.61
C GLU A 94 -13.94 -6.01 24.02
N ILE A 95 -13.36 -5.23 23.10
CA ILE A 95 -13.24 -3.76 23.22
C ILE A 95 -14.64 -3.09 23.15
N ALA A 96 -15.55 -3.64 22.36
CA ALA A 96 -16.90 -3.11 22.24
C ALA A 96 -17.78 -3.38 23.47
N SER A 97 -17.45 -4.36 24.33
CA SER A 97 -18.20 -4.68 25.55
C SER A 97 -17.83 -3.81 26.76
N PHE A 98 -16.63 -3.20 26.78
CA PHE A 98 -16.18 -2.26 27.83
C PHE A 98 -16.85 -0.87 27.76
N ILE A 99 -17.87 -0.71 26.92
CA ILE A 99 -18.48 0.57 26.59
C ILE A 99 -19.58 0.93 27.62
N SER A 100 -19.30 1.96 28.42
CA SER A 100 -20.20 2.62 29.38
C SER A 100 -21.56 3.03 28.78
N ASN A 101 -22.63 2.74 29.53
CA ASN A 101 -24.04 3.07 29.23
C ASN A 101 -24.40 4.53 29.59
N SER A 102 -23.62 5.49 29.10
CA SER A 102 -23.97 6.92 29.16
C SER A 102 -24.53 7.38 27.81
N GLU A 103 -25.76 7.90 27.81
CA GLU A 103 -26.47 8.29 26.57
C GLU A 103 -25.69 9.35 25.75
N LYS A 104 -24.85 10.17 26.40
CA LYS A 104 -24.06 11.24 25.78
C LYS A 104 -22.55 11.01 25.80
N GLU A 105 -22.09 9.76 25.78
CA GLU A 105 -20.67 9.46 25.64
C GLU A 105 -20.28 9.12 24.18
N LEU A 106 -19.17 9.67 23.69
CA LEU A 106 -18.51 9.28 22.43
C LEU A 106 -17.69 8.01 22.66
N THR A 107 -18.37 6.88 22.55
CA THR A 107 -17.78 5.56 22.73
C THR A 107 -16.99 5.14 21.48
N LEU A 108 -16.05 4.18 21.61
CA LEU A 108 -15.29 3.66 20.47
C LEU A 108 -16.21 3.14 19.36
N LYS A 109 -17.30 2.46 19.72
CA LYS A 109 -18.32 2.00 18.77
C LYS A 109 -19.02 3.16 18.06
N LYS A 110 -19.43 4.20 18.79
CA LYS A 110 -20.10 5.37 18.18
C LYS A 110 -19.14 6.14 17.25
N LEU A 111 -17.87 6.29 17.64
CA LEU A 111 -16.84 6.88 16.79
C LEU A 111 -16.62 6.06 15.51
N SER A 112 -16.48 4.74 15.63
CA SER A 112 -16.34 3.84 14.48
C SER A 112 -17.52 3.93 13.52
N VAL A 113 -18.75 3.94 14.03
CA VAL A 113 -19.96 4.13 13.19
C VAL A 113 -19.97 5.50 12.52
N ALA A 114 -19.56 6.56 13.23
CA ALA A 114 -19.48 7.91 12.66
C ALA A 114 -18.46 7.99 11.52
N PHE A 115 -17.28 7.36 11.66
CA PHE A 115 -16.27 7.31 10.59
C PHE A 115 -16.76 6.55 9.37
N ALA A 116 -17.39 5.39 9.55
CA ALA A 116 -17.97 4.64 8.43
C ALA A 116 -19.02 5.44 7.66
N ASN A 117 -19.84 6.23 8.37
CA ASN A 117 -20.81 7.12 7.72
C ASN A 117 -20.14 8.26 6.94
N LEU A 118 -19.06 8.84 7.46
CA LEU A 118 -18.28 9.87 6.76
C LEU A 118 -17.62 9.31 5.50
N GLU A 119 -17.00 8.13 5.59
CA GLU A 119 -16.40 7.44 4.45
C GLU A 119 -17.44 7.13 3.37
N ASN A 120 -18.60 6.61 3.76
CA ASN A 120 -19.70 6.37 2.82
C ASN A 120 -20.17 7.66 2.13
N ALA A 121 -20.30 8.76 2.87
CA ALA A 121 -20.67 10.06 2.29
C ALA A 121 -19.60 10.57 1.31
N MET A 122 -18.31 10.48 1.68
CA MET A 122 -17.19 10.88 0.82
C MET A 122 -17.12 10.06 -0.46
N LYS A 123 -17.36 8.74 -0.37
CA LYS A 123 -17.43 7.84 -1.53
C LYS A 123 -18.58 8.20 -2.47
N ILE A 124 -19.75 8.55 -1.92
CA ILE A 124 -20.87 9.04 -2.72
C ILE A 124 -20.47 10.31 -3.49
N PHE A 125 -19.76 11.24 -2.87
CA PHE A 125 -19.27 12.44 -3.56
C PHE A 125 -18.24 12.11 -4.65
N GLU A 126 -17.31 11.20 -4.41
CA GLU A 126 -16.32 10.78 -5.41
C GLU A 126 -16.96 10.11 -6.63
N GLU A 127 -17.96 9.25 -6.42
CA GLU A 127 -18.58 8.45 -7.49
C GLU A 127 -19.63 9.24 -8.28
N ASN A 128 -20.33 10.17 -7.64
CA ASN A 128 -21.50 10.85 -8.23
C ASN A 128 -21.24 12.30 -8.63
N ASP A 129 -20.10 12.91 -8.25
CA ASP A 129 -19.75 14.27 -8.65
C ASP A 129 -19.05 14.28 -10.02
N PRO A 130 -19.63 14.91 -11.07
CA PRO A 130 -18.95 15.07 -12.36
C PRO A 130 -17.69 15.94 -12.31
N ASN A 131 -17.52 16.74 -11.26
CA ASN A 131 -16.34 17.55 -11.00
C ASN A 131 -15.49 16.90 -9.90
N PHE A 132 -14.50 16.11 -10.33
CA PHE A 132 -13.54 15.46 -9.45
C PHE A 132 -12.80 16.42 -8.50
N GLU A 133 -12.40 17.60 -8.98
CA GLU A 133 -11.64 18.55 -8.16
C GLU A 133 -12.51 19.09 -7.00
N ARG A 134 -13.81 19.25 -7.23
CA ARG A 134 -14.75 19.67 -6.19
C ARG A 134 -14.93 18.58 -5.13
N SER A 135 -15.22 17.34 -5.54
CA SER A 135 -15.41 16.23 -4.59
C SER A 135 -14.13 15.94 -3.81
N PHE A 136 -12.97 15.91 -4.47
CA PHE A 136 -11.66 15.74 -3.84
C PHE A 136 -11.38 16.84 -2.80
N ASN A 137 -11.60 18.12 -3.13
CA ASN A 137 -11.38 19.21 -2.19
C ASN A 137 -12.32 19.17 -0.98
N VAL A 138 -13.57 18.76 -1.17
CA VAL A 138 -14.54 18.58 -0.08
C VAL A 138 -14.10 17.44 0.83
N ASN A 139 -13.75 16.28 0.27
CA ASN A 139 -13.33 15.11 1.03
C ASN A 139 -12.07 15.41 1.85
N ASN A 140 -11.08 16.08 1.26
CA ASN A 140 -9.88 16.51 2.00
C ASN A 140 -10.22 17.42 3.19
N LYS A 141 -11.15 18.36 3.03
CA LYS A 141 -11.59 19.23 4.13
C LYS A 141 -12.34 18.47 5.21
N ILE A 142 -13.17 17.50 4.83
CA ILE A 142 -13.87 16.63 5.77
C ILE A 142 -12.84 15.86 6.59
N CYS A 143 -11.89 15.15 5.95
CA CYS A 143 -10.79 14.44 6.60
C CYS A 143 -10.04 15.32 7.60
N ALA A 144 -9.62 16.51 7.17
CA ALA A 144 -8.93 17.45 8.04
C ALA A 144 -9.81 17.91 9.24
N ALA A 145 -11.11 18.08 9.04
CA ALA A 145 -12.02 18.56 10.07
C ALA A 145 -12.31 17.52 11.17
N TYR A 146 -12.33 16.22 10.85
CA TYR A 146 -12.61 15.17 11.83
C TYR A 146 -11.36 14.50 12.42
N GLN A 147 -10.15 14.94 12.05
CA GLN A 147 -8.88 14.44 12.59
C GLN A 147 -8.85 14.42 14.13
N CYS A 148 -9.42 15.43 14.79
CA CYS A 148 -9.50 15.51 16.25
C CYS A 148 -10.26 14.32 16.87
N TYR A 149 -11.23 13.76 16.16
CA TYR A 149 -11.95 12.56 16.59
C TYR A 149 -11.15 11.28 16.33
N GLN A 150 -10.30 11.24 15.31
CA GLN A 150 -9.38 10.13 15.10
C GLN A 150 -8.36 10.06 16.23
N ASP A 151 -7.78 11.19 16.61
CA ASP A 151 -6.85 11.27 17.74
C ASP A 151 -7.52 10.82 19.05
N LEU A 152 -8.80 11.19 19.26
CA LEU A 152 -9.61 10.73 20.38
C LEU A 152 -9.86 9.21 20.34
N TYR A 153 -10.19 8.67 19.17
CA TYR A 153 -10.39 7.23 18.98
C TYR A 153 -9.13 6.44 19.31
N ASP A 154 -7.97 6.87 18.80
CA ASP A 154 -6.68 6.23 19.06
C ASP A 154 -6.29 6.30 20.54
N SER A 155 -6.55 7.44 21.18
CA SER A 155 -6.32 7.61 22.62
C SER A 155 -7.17 6.64 23.44
N LYS A 156 -8.48 6.59 23.17
CA LYS A 156 -9.40 5.63 23.83
C LYS A 156 -9.01 4.18 23.56
N LYS A 157 -8.56 3.85 22.35
CA LYS A 157 -8.12 2.49 21.98
C LYS A 157 -6.87 2.09 22.76
N LYS A 158 -5.93 3.02 22.99
CA LYS A 158 -4.75 2.79 23.83
C LYS A 158 -5.12 2.60 25.31
N GLU A 159 -6.04 3.39 25.84
CA GLU A 159 -6.53 3.25 27.22
C GLU A 159 -7.12 1.86 27.48
N VAL A 160 -7.97 1.36 26.57
CA VAL A 160 -8.56 0.01 26.70
C VAL A 160 -7.48 -1.08 26.64
N LYS A 161 -6.47 -0.92 25.78
CA LYS A 161 -5.33 -1.84 25.72
C LYS A 161 -4.52 -1.82 27.02
N GLN A 162 -4.24 -0.65 27.58
CA GLN A 162 -3.50 -0.52 28.85
C GLN A 162 -4.28 -1.13 30.02
N SER A 163 -5.59 -0.86 30.12
CA SER A 163 -6.42 -1.43 31.18
C SER A 163 -6.48 -2.95 31.14
N ARG A 164 -6.43 -3.55 29.94
CA ARG A 164 -6.36 -5.01 29.74
C ARG A 164 -5.02 -5.59 30.19
N ILE A 165 -3.91 -4.93 29.87
CA ILE A 165 -2.59 -5.35 30.32
C ILE A 165 -2.51 -5.30 31.85
N ASP A 166 -2.98 -4.20 32.44
CA ASP A 166 -3.01 -4.01 33.88
C ASP A 166 -3.90 -5.04 34.59
N SER A 167 -5.03 -5.43 33.99
CA SER A 167 -5.91 -6.46 34.57
C SER A 167 -5.30 -7.86 34.48
N PHE A 168 -4.53 -8.16 33.42
CA PHE A 168 -3.79 -9.41 33.29
C PHE A 168 -2.72 -9.56 34.39
N PHE A 169 -1.97 -8.49 34.69
CA PHE A 169 -0.94 -8.51 35.74
C PHE A 169 -1.49 -8.47 37.18
N LYS A 170 -2.76 -8.09 37.38
CA LYS A 170 -3.41 -8.08 38.69
C LYS A 170 -4.01 -9.44 39.09
N SER A 171 -4.06 -10.42 38.19
CA SER A 171 -4.50 -11.79 38.52
C SER A 171 -3.32 -12.63 39.03
N LYS A 172 -2.93 -12.41 40.28
CA LYS A 172 -2.16 -13.33 41.14
C LYS A 172 -2.24 -12.82 42.58
N VAL A 173 -3.36 -13.08 43.25
CA VAL A 173 -3.49 -13.10 44.71
C VAL A 173 -4.36 -14.29 45.08
#